data_AF-A0A2E9LWT1-F1
#
_entry.id   AF-A0A2E9LWT1-F1
#
_cell.length_a   1.000
_cell.length_b   1.000
_cell.length_c   1.000
_cell.angle_alpha   90.00
_cell.angle_beta   90.00
_cell.angle_gamma   90.00
#
_symmetry.space_group_name_H-M   'P 1'
#
loop_
_entity.id
_entity.type
_entity.pdbx_description
1 polymer ?
#
loop_
_entity_poly.entity_id
_entity_poly.type
_entity_poly.pdbx_seq_one_letter_code
_entity_poly.pdbx_strand_id
1 'polypeptide(L)'
;MDSSLISPRPTDAELARVTELLGREPRGLRAVAVSDERGDPLVIRVASVVDGKPFPTLYWLLGETICLRVDRLEAAGFIATLQEKVDASESLQQAMRADHARHRLERDGFMSSEERAHLAAQGMLSALDSRGIGGIAEPNRIRCLHTWYAAHLVTPNTIGELVDELLTESEYLAPD
;
A
#
# COMPACT_ATOMS: atom_id res chain seq x y z
N MET A 1 12.95 -24.43 -2.74
CA MET A 1 13.23 -23.08 -3.25
C MET A 1 11.97 -22.63 -3.96
N ASP A 2 11.10 -21.96 -3.21
CA ASP A 2 9.77 -21.58 -3.70
C ASP A 2 9.90 -20.37 -4.64
N SER A 3 9.53 -20.57 -5.90
CA SER A 3 9.63 -19.61 -6.99
C SER A 3 8.39 -18.70 -7.08
N SER A 4 7.56 -18.61 -6.04
CA SER A 4 6.25 -17.93 -6.12
C SER A 4 6.23 -16.45 -5.73
N LEU A 5 7.37 -15.87 -5.30
CA LEU A 5 7.41 -14.48 -4.79
C LEU A 5 7.94 -13.44 -5.79
N ILE A 6 8.06 -13.75 -7.08
CA ILE A 6 8.47 -12.74 -8.07
C ILE A 6 7.30 -12.53 -9.04
N SER A 7 6.42 -11.58 -8.72
CA SER A 7 5.53 -11.03 -9.74
C SER A 7 6.38 -10.53 -10.92
N PRO A 8 6.00 -10.86 -12.16
CA PRO A 8 6.79 -10.49 -13.34
C PRO A 8 6.94 -8.97 -13.42
N ARG A 9 8.01 -8.53 -14.11
CA ARG A 9 8.14 -7.12 -14.48
C ARG A 9 6.92 -6.71 -15.31
N PRO A 10 6.40 -5.48 -15.14
CA PRO A 10 5.30 -4.99 -15.95
C PRO A 10 5.65 -5.05 -17.43
N THR A 11 4.66 -5.42 -18.24
CA THR A 11 4.68 -5.28 -19.69
C THR A 11 4.69 -3.81 -20.10
N ASP A 12 5.05 -3.52 -21.35
CA ASP A 12 5.01 -2.15 -21.89
C ASP A 12 3.59 -1.56 -21.84
N ALA A 13 2.56 -2.40 -22.04
CA ALA A 13 1.16 -1.99 -21.95
C ALA A 13 0.76 -1.61 -20.51
N GLU A 14 1.15 -2.41 -19.52
CA GLU A 14 0.94 -2.09 -18.10
C GLU A 14 1.70 -0.82 -17.70
N LEU A 15 2.95 -0.66 -18.16
CA LEU A 15 3.74 0.55 -17.90
C LEU A 15 3.07 1.81 -18.47
N ALA A 16 2.59 1.74 -19.71
CA ALA A 16 1.86 2.84 -20.34
C ALA A 16 0.58 3.18 -19.57
N ARG A 17 -0.19 2.17 -19.16
CA ARG A 17 -1.43 2.39 -18.40
C ARG A 17 -1.16 2.94 -16.99
N VAL A 18 -0.16 2.44 -16.28
CA VAL A 18 0.27 3.00 -14.98
C VAL A 18 0.72 4.46 -15.12
N THR A 19 1.43 4.80 -16.21
CA THR A 19 1.85 6.18 -16.49
C THR A 19 0.66 7.11 -16.70
N GLU A 20 -0.36 6.65 -17.42
CA GLU A 20 -1.61 7.37 -17.62
C GLU A 20 -2.35 7.61 -16.29
N LEU A 21 -2.56 6.55 -15.50
CA LEU A 21 -3.23 6.62 -14.20
C LEU A 21 -2.52 7.54 -13.21
N LEU A 22 -1.18 7.57 -13.23
CA LEU A 22 -0.38 8.46 -12.38
C LEU A 22 -0.27 9.89 -12.91
N GLY A 23 -0.54 10.12 -14.20
CA GLY A 23 -0.27 11.39 -14.89
C GLY A 23 1.22 11.75 -15.01
N ARG A 24 2.12 10.79 -14.75
CA ARG A 24 3.59 10.94 -14.78
C ARG A 24 4.28 9.59 -14.90
N GLU A 25 5.54 9.60 -15.31
CA GLU A 25 6.37 8.39 -15.34
C GLU A 25 6.48 7.76 -13.93
N PRO A 26 6.24 6.45 -13.77
CA PRO A 26 6.27 5.81 -12.46
C PRO A 26 7.70 5.60 -11.97
N ARG A 27 8.02 6.19 -10.82
CA ARG A 27 9.33 6.03 -10.18
C ARG A 27 9.39 4.73 -9.40
N GLY A 28 10.35 3.87 -9.74
CA GLY A 28 10.63 2.64 -9.01
C GLY A 28 9.59 1.52 -9.20
N LEU A 29 8.77 1.56 -10.27
CA LEU A 29 7.79 0.51 -10.55
C LEU A 29 8.47 -0.87 -10.66
N ARG A 30 7.98 -1.83 -9.88
CA ARG A 30 8.49 -3.22 -9.87
C ARG A 30 7.49 -4.22 -10.42
N ALA A 31 6.19 -4.01 -10.18
CA ALA A 31 5.11 -4.87 -10.65
C ALA A 31 3.76 -4.15 -10.59
N VAL A 32 2.81 -4.59 -11.40
CA VAL A 32 1.38 -4.44 -11.10
C VAL A 32 1.03 -5.57 -10.14
N ALA A 33 0.66 -5.24 -8.90
CA ALA A 33 0.41 -6.21 -7.83
C ALA A 33 -1.03 -6.72 -7.85
N VAL A 34 -1.98 -5.85 -8.25
CA VAL A 34 -3.40 -6.16 -8.35
C VAL A 34 -3.96 -5.47 -9.59
N SER A 35 -4.76 -6.19 -10.36
CA SER A 35 -5.56 -5.66 -11.46
C SER A 35 -7.03 -6.00 -11.26
N ASP A 36 -7.93 -5.24 -11.88
CA ASP A 36 -9.36 -5.52 -11.87
C ASP A 36 -9.74 -6.68 -12.82
N GLU A 37 -11.03 -6.98 -12.93
CA GLU A 37 -11.59 -8.02 -13.81
C GLU A 37 -11.30 -7.81 -15.30
N ARG A 38 -10.98 -6.58 -15.72
CA ARG A 38 -10.64 -6.19 -17.10
C ARG A 38 -9.13 -6.16 -17.33
N GLY A 39 -8.34 -6.39 -16.28
CA GLY A 39 -6.89 -6.29 -16.29
C GLY A 39 -6.36 -4.88 -16.06
N ASP A 40 -7.18 -3.90 -15.67
CA ASP A 40 -6.72 -2.55 -15.39
C ASP A 40 -5.97 -2.48 -14.05
N PRO A 41 -4.79 -1.84 -13.96
CA PRO A 41 -4.01 -1.79 -12.73
C PRO A 41 -4.74 -1.10 -11.57
N LEU A 42 -4.89 -1.81 -10.45
CA LEU A 42 -5.44 -1.26 -9.21
C LEU A 42 -4.34 -0.90 -8.21
N VAL A 43 -3.31 -1.74 -8.09
CA VAL A 43 -2.21 -1.54 -7.14
C VAL A 43 -0.89 -1.83 -7.83
N ILE A 44 0.10 -0.94 -7.65
CA ILE A 44 1.48 -1.19 -8.06
C ILE A 44 2.38 -1.48 -6.85
N ARG A 45 3.39 -2.31 -7.08
CA ARG A 45 4.51 -2.52 -6.17
C ARG A 45 5.70 -1.66 -6.59
N VAL A 46 6.29 -0.95 -5.64
CA VAL A 46 7.41 -0.03 -5.84
C VAL A 46 8.68 -0.56 -5.18
N ALA A 47 9.83 -0.21 -5.72
CA ALA A 47 11.14 -0.54 -5.19
C ALA A 47 11.35 0.05 -3.79
N SER A 48 12.10 -0.65 -2.93
CA SER A 48 12.52 -0.10 -1.62
C SER A 48 13.64 0.94 -1.74
N VAL A 49 14.22 1.09 -2.94
CA VAL A 49 15.19 2.13 -3.28
C VAL A 49 14.72 2.85 -4.54
N VAL A 50 14.56 4.16 -4.46
CA VAL A 50 14.16 5.03 -5.57
C VAL A 50 15.13 6.20 -5.64
N ASP A 51 15.72 6.43 -6.80
CA ASP A 51 16.75 7.46 -7.03
C ASP A 51 17.89 7.43 -5.99
N GLY A 52 18.32 6.21 -5.67
CA GLY A 52 19.40 5.94 -4.72
C GLY A 52 19.03 6.16 -3.25
N LYS A 53 17.77 6.47 -2.91
CA LYS A 53 17.31 6.73 -1.54
C LYS A 53 16.32 5.68 -1.06
N PRO A 54 16.24 5.41 0.27
CA PRO A 54 15.25 4.49 0.82
C PRO A 54 13.83 5.01 0.56
N PHE A 55 12.96 4.11 0.11
CA PHE A 55 11.56 4.40 -0.18
C PHE A 55 10.67 3.39 0.56
N PRO A 56 10.03 3.79 1.67
CA PRO A 56 9.41 2.84 2.59
C PRO A 56 8.04 2.32 2.16
N THR A 57 7.38 2.98 1.20
CA THR A 57 6.03 2.60 0.76
C THR A 57 6.11 1.54 -0.32
N LEU A 58 5.65 0.31 -0.03
CA LEU A 58 5.71 -0.82 -0.96
C LEU A 58 4.57 -0.80 -2.00
N TYR A 59 3.35 -0.44 -1.60
CA TYR A 59 2.15 -0.50 -2.45
C TYR A 59 1.49 0.87 -2.62
N TRP A 60 1.07 1.17 -3.85
CA TRP A 60 0.34 2.39 -4.21
C TRP A 60 -0.96 2.03 -4.91
N LEU A 61 -2.08 2.62 -4.47
CA LEU A 61 -3.39 2.49 -5.11
C LEU A 61 -3.43 3.41 -6.34
N LEU A 62 -3.88 2.88 -7.48
CA LEU A 62 -3.98 3.60 -8.76
C LEU A 62 -5.38 3.59 -9.37
N GLY A 63 -6.18 2.55 -9.10
CA GLY A 63 -7.45 2.36 -9.78
C GLY A 63 -8.37 3.57 -9.60
N GLU A 64 -8.76 4.22 -10.69
CA GLU A 64 -9.47 5.52 -10.66
C GLU A 64 -10.75 5.46 -9.83
N THR A 65 -11.61 4.46 -10.08
CA THR A 65 -12.86 4.26 -9.35
C THR A 65 -12.63 4.06 -7.86
N ILE A 66 -11.65 3.22 -7.47
CA ILE A 66 -11.41 2.91 -6.07
C ILE A 66 -10.73 4.08 -5.34
N CYS A 67 -9.79 4.78 -5.98
CA CYS A 67 -9.21 6.01 -5.46
C CYS A 67 -10.31 7.05 -5.20
N LEU A 68 -11.21 7.28 -6.16
CA LEU A 68 -12.33 8.22 -5.97
C LEU A 68 -13.23 7.87 -4.79
N ARG A 69 -13.50 6.58 -4.57
CA ARG A 69 -14.29 6.11 -3.42
C ARG A 69 -13.56 6.31 -2.10
N VAL A 70 -12.27 5.98 -2.05
CA VAL A 70 -11.42 6.19 -0.88
C VAL A 70 -11.28 7.69 -0.58
N ASP A 71 -11.06 8.54 -1.59
CA ASP A 71 -11.04 10.00 -1.50
C ASP A 71 -12.33 10.55 -0.87
N ARG A 72 -13.50 10.03 -1.28
CA ARG A 72 -14.79 10.43 -0.70
C ARG A 72 -14.88 10.07 0.79
N LEU A 73 -14.39 8.88 1.19
CA LEU A 73 -14.34 8.51 2.60
C LEU A 73 -13.39 9.42 3.39
N GLU A 74 -12.20 9.71 2.85
CA GLU A 74 -11.25 10.62 3.50
C GLU A 74 -11.83 12.03 3.65
N ALA A 75 -12.47 12.56 2.60
CA ALA A 75 -13.12 13.87 2.61
C ALA A 75 -14.32 13.94 3.57
N ALA A 76 -15.03 12.83 3.77
CA ALA A 76 -16.11 12.72 4.75
C ALA A 76 -15.62 12.57 6.20
N GLY A 77 -14.30 12.53 6.44
CA GLY A 77 -13.70 12.50 7.78
C GLY A 77 -13.49 11.11 8.37
N PHE A 78 -13.66 10.04 7.59
CA PHE A 78 -13.56 8.66 8.11
C PHE A 78 -12.18 8.29 8.64
N ILE A 79 -11.11 8.98 8.24
CA ILE A 79 -9.79 8.77 8.88
C ILE A 79 -9.88 9.06 10.38
N ALA A 80 -10.52 10.16 10.79
CA ALA A 80 -10.66 10.52 12.20
C ALA A 80 -11.55 9.51 12.93
N THR A 81 -12.68 9.15 12.33
CA THR A 81 -13.60 8.14 12.90
C THR A 81 -12.94 6.77 13.10
N LEU A 82 -12.20 6.28 12.10
CA LEU A 82 -11.46 5.02 12.22
C LEU A 82 -10.30 5.13 13.21
N GLN A 83 -9.61 6.27 13.27
CA GLN A 83 -8.57 6.51 14.26
C GLN A 83 -9.13 6.47 15.69
N GLU A 84 -10.28 7.08 15.95
CA GLU A 84 -10.96 7.01 17.25
C GLU A 84 -11.33 5.57 17.62
N LYS A 85 -11.82 4.79 16.65
CA LYS A 85 -12.11 3.35 16.83
C LYS A 85 -10.86 2.56 17.21
N VAL A 86 -9.72 2.84 16.57
CA VAL A 86 -8.41 2.24 16.88
C VAL A 86 -7.92 2.67 18.26
N ASP A 87 -7.98 3.96 18.58
CA ASP A 87 -7.50 4.51 19.85
C ASP A 87 -8.27 3.92 21.05
N ALA A 88 -9.56 3.62 20.86
CA ALA A 88 -10.42 2.99 21.86
C ALA A 88 -10.28 1.45 21.96
N SER A 89 -9.48 0.80 21.11
CA SER A 89 -9.44 -0.67 21.01
C SER A 89 -8.02 -1.23 21.03
N GLU A 90 -7.63 -1.84 22.15
CA GLU A 90 -6.32 -2.52 22.24
C GLU A 90 -6.18 -3.66 21.23
N SER A 91 -7.28 -4.37 20.91
CA SER A 91 -7.25 -5.45 19.92
C SER A 91 -6.98 -4.94 18.51
N LEU A 92 -7.60 -3.83 18.09
CA LEU A 92 -7.31 -3.21 16.79
C LEU A 92 -5.86 -2.70 16.73
N GLN A 93 -5.36 -2.10 17.81
CA GLN A 93 -3.96 -1.66 17.85
C GLN A 93 -2.97 -2.83 17.77
N GLN A 94 -3.28 -3.97 18.41
CA GLN A 94 -2.47 -5.19 18.29
C GLN A 94 -2.51 -5.74 16.86
N ALA A 95 -3.67 -5.77 16.22
CA ALA A 95 -3.85 -6.23 14.85
C ALA A 95 -3.08 -5.33 13.85
N MET A 96 -3.19 -4.01 13.97
CA MET A 96 -2.41 -3.05 13.15
C MET A 96 -0.90 -3.22 13.31
N ARG A 97 -0.42 -3.47 14.54
CA ARG A 97 1.01 -3.79 14.78
C ARG A 97 1.44 -5.06 14.05
N ALA A 98 0.60 -6.09 14.04
CA ALA A 98 0.85 -7.33 13.31
C ALA A 98 0.85 -7.09 11.79
N ASP A 99 -0.08 -6.29 11.28
CA ASP A 99 -0.16 -5.93 9.86
C ASP A 99 1.09 -5.17 9.40
N HIS A 100 1.53 -4.18 10.18
CA HIS A 100 2.78 -3.48 9.89
C HIS A 100 3.98 -4.43 9.90
N ALA A 101 4.05 -5.37 10.85
CA ALA A 101 5.14 -6.34 10.92
C ALA A 101 5.16 -7.27 9.71
N ARG A 102 4.01 -7.81 9.31
CA ARG A 102 3.87 -8.64 8.11
C ARG A 102 4.26 -7.86 6.84
N HIS A 103 3.80 -6.62 6.71
CA HIS A 103 4.15 -5.78 5.56
C HIS A 103 5.64 -5.45 5.49
N ARG A 104 6.32 -5.29 6.64
CA ARG A 104 7.78 -5.12 6.66
C ARG A 104 8.51 -6.36 6.17
N LEU A 105 8.10 -7.54 6.63
CA LEU A 105 8.68 -8.82 6.17
C LEU A 105 8.50 -9.01 4.67
N GLU A 106 7.32 -8.66 4.15
CA GLU A 106 7.03 -8.69 2.72
C GLU A 106 7.92 -7.72 1.93
N ARG A 107 8.02 -6.46 2.36
CA ARG A 107 8.93 -5.47 1.75
C ARG A 107 10.37 -5.96 1.75
N ASP A 108 10.84 -6.54 2.86
CA ASP A 108 12.20 -7.07 2.97
C ASP A 108 12.43 -8.27 2.05
N GLY A 109 11.41 -9.10 1.83
CA GLY A 109 11.46 -10.22 0.89
C GLY A 109 11.60 -9.80 -0.57
N PHE A 110 11.15 -8.58 -0.91
CA PHE A 110 11.27 -8.03 -2.26
C PHE A 110 12.53 -7.19 -2.50
N MET A 111 13.25 -6.81 -1.44
CA MET A 111 14.47 -6.01 -1.56
C MET A 111 15.62 -6.87 -2.10
N SER A 112 16.22 -6.45 -3.21
CA SER A 112 17.34 -7.18 -3.81
C SER A 112 18.60 -7.10 -2.93
N SER A 113 19.52 -8.05 -3.10
CA SER A 113 20.81 -8.01 -2.41
C SER A 113 21.62 -6.75 -2.77
N GLU A 114 21.48 -6.24 -4.00
CA GLU A 114 22.12 -5.02 -4.46
C GLU A 114 21.52 -3.77 -3.78
N GLU A 115 20.19 -3.66 -3.71
CA GLU A 115 19.52 -2.57 -3.00
C GLU A 115 19.89 -2.56 -1.51
N ARG A 116 19.92 -3.74 -0.89
CA ARG A 116 20.32 -3.90 0.51
C ARG A 116 21.77 -3.47 0.74
N ALA A 117 22.69 -3.89 -0.13
CA ALA A 117 24.09 -3.50 -0.06
C ALA A 117 24.29 -2.00 -0.28
N HIS A 118 23.58 -1.40 -1.24
CA HIS A 118 23.58 0.03 -1.52
C HIS A 118 23.16 0.84 -0.29
N LEU A 119 22.01 0.51 0.32
CA LEU A 119 21.54 1.20 1.53
C LEU A 119 22.47 1.00 2.72
N ALA A 120 23.03 -0.21 2.89
CA ALA A 120 23.97 -0.50 3.96
C ALA A 120 25.27 0.30 3.83
N ALA A 121 25.85 0.39 2.63
CA ALA A 121 27.06 1.17 2.36
C ALA A 121 26.90 2.67 2.66
N GLN A 122 25.68 3.18 2.56
CA GLN A 122 25.34 4.58 2.86
C GLN A 122 24.79 4.80 4.28
N GLY A 123 24.69 3.75 5.10
CA GLY A 123 24.12 3.84 6.45
C GLY A 123 22.61 4.19 6.47
N MET A 124 21.89 3.91 5.37
CA MET A 124 20.48 4.29 5.18
C MET A 124 19.49 3.14 5.40
N LEU A 125 19.97 1.91 5.66
CA LEU A 125 19.09 0.73 5.76
C LEU A 125 18.04 0.88 6.87
N SER A 126 18.42 1.44 8.01
CA SER A 126 17.55 1.65 9.17
C SER A 126 16.37 2.60 8.92
N ALA A 127 16.39 3.36 7.81
CA ALA A 127 15.26 4.19 7.40
C ALA A 127 14.00 3.37 7.09
N LEU A 128 14.14 2.05 6.89
CA LEU A 128 13.06 1.13 6.53
C LEU A 128 12.59 0.24 7.69
N ASP A 129 13.41 0.03 8.72
CA ASP A 129 13.19 -0.97 9.78
C ASP A 129 11.91 -0.74 10.59
N SER A 130 11.58 0.51 10.87
CA SER A 130 10.40 0.89 11.66
C SER A 130 9.20 1.31 10.82
N ARG A 131 9.30 1.24 9.49
CA ARG A 131 8.27 1.74 8.57
C ARG A 131 7.43 0.59 8.04
N GLY A 132 6.16 0.53 8.45
CA GLY A 132 5.20 -0.46 7.95
C GLY A 132 4.41 0.05 6.74
N ILE A 133 3.17 -0.43 6.60
CA ILE A 133 2.18 0.03 5.61
C ILE A 133 2.20 1.56 5.47
N GLY A 134 2.27 2.04 4.22
CA GLY A 134 2.33 3.47 3.88
C GLY A 134 3.60 4.20 4.32
N GLY A 135 4.64 3.48 4.74
CA GLY A 135 5.84 4.09 5.33
C GLY A 135 5.59 4.74 6.70
N ILE A 136 4.56 4.30 7.40
CA ILE A 136 4.15 4.84 8.71
C ILE A 136 5.08 4.28 9.80
N ALA A 137 5.58 5.16 10.68
CA ALA A 137 6.37 4.77 11.86
C ALA A 137 5.52 4.57 13.10
N GLU A 138 4.41 5.30 13.25
CA GLU A 138 3.50 5.20 14.39
C GLU A 138 2.52 4.03 14.17
N PRO A 139 2.67 2.89 14.87
CA PRO A 139 2.03 1.63 14.46
C PRO A 139 0.50 1.58 14.64
N ASN A 140 -0.07 2.57 15.32
CA ASN A 140 -1.52 2.68 15.52
C ASN A 140 -2.12 3.85 14.71
N ARG A 141 -1.33 4.49 13.82
CA ARG A 141 -1.77 5.70 13.13
C ARG A 141 -2.30 5.39 11.73
N ILE A 142 -3.45 5.98 11.42
CA ILE A 142 -3.99 6.08 10.08
C ILE A 142 -3.63 7.47 9.54
N ARG A 143 -2.79 7.52 8.50
CA ARG A 143 -2.43 8.78 7.81
C ARG A 143 -3.30 9.04 6.60
N CYS A 144 -3.48 8.03 5.76
CA CYS A 144 -4.40 7.99 4.62
C CYS A 144 -4.91 6.55 4.45
N LEU A 145 -6.13 6.41 3.95
CA LEU A 145 -6.76 5.13 3.65
C LEU A 145 -6.17 4.49 2.40
N HIS A 146 -5.71 5.28 1.43
CA HIS A 146 -5.09 4.80 0.19
C HIS A 146 -3.97 3.77 0.41
N THR A 147 -3.02 4.07 1.31
CA THR A 147 -1.90 3.15 1.57
C THR A 147 -2.32 1.88 2.28
N TRP A 148 -3.31 1.97 3.17
CA TRP A 148 -3.87 0.81 3.86
C TRP A 148 -4.67 -0.07 2.90
N TYR A 149 -5.47 0.54 2.04
CA TYR A 149 -6.29 -0.16 1.06
C TYR A 149 -5.46 -0.79 -0.06
N ALA A 150 -4.43 -0.09 -0.55
CA ALA A 150 -3.46 -0.67 -1.49
C ALA A 150 -2.81 -1.95 -0.94
N ALA A 151 -2.38 -1.93 0.32
CA ALA A 151 -1.84 -3.12 0.97
C ALA A 151 -2.90 -4.19 1.21
N HIS A 152 -4.15 -3.79 1.51
CA HIS A 152 -5.26 -4.71 1.78
C HIS A 152 -5.60 -5.55 0.55
N LEU A 153 -5.66 -4.92 -0.63
CA LEU A 153 -5.94 -5.60 -1.90
C LEU A 153 -4.89 -6.66 -2.25
N VAL A 154 -3.66 -6.53 -1.74
CA VAL A 154 -2.60 -7.55 -1.90
C VAL A 154 -2.66 -8.60 -0.80
N THR A 155 -2.79 -8.17 0.45
CA THR A 155 -3.02 -9.07 1.57
C THR A 155 -3.91 -8.38 2.60
N PRO A 156 -5.08 -8.97 2.93
CA PRO A 156 -6.03 -8.38 3.86
C PRO A 156 -5.37 -7.88 5.15
N ASN A 157 -5.84 -6.74 5.64
CA ASN A 157 -5.35 -6.07 6.84
C ASN A 157 -6.48 -5.32 7.54
N THR A 158 -6.26 -5.03 8.82
CA THR A 158 -7.26 -4.50 9.77
C THR A 158 -7.95 -3.23 9.25
N ILE A 159 -7.18 -2.24 8.76
CA ILE A 159 -7.78 -0.97 8.31
C ILE A 159 -8.49 -1.15 6.98
N GLY A 160 -7.97 -1.98 6.08
CA GLY A 160 -8.64 -2.26 4.82
C GLY A 160 -9.97 -2.98 5.00
N GLU A 161 -10.09 -3.89 5.97
CA GLU A 161 -11.38 -4.55 6.31
C GLU A 161 -12.41 -3.52 6.79
N LEU A 162 -11.98 -2.56 7.63
CA LEU A 162 -12.85 -1.46 8.05
C LEU A 162 -13.23 -0.54 6.89
N VAL A 163 -12.35 -0.36 5.90
CA VAL A 163 -12.67 0.41 4.69
C VAL A 163 -13.64 -0.35 3.81
N ASP A 164 -13.52 -1.68 3.68
CA ASP A 164 -14.49 -2.50 2.93
C ASP A 164 -15.90 -2.40 3.51
N GLU A 165 -16.04 -2.40 4.84
CA GLU A 165 -17.31 -2.17 5.54
C GLU A 165 -17.92 -0.82 5.11
N LEU A 166 -17.14 0.26 5.18
CA LEU A 166 -17.58 1.61 4.81
C LEU A 166 -17.92 1.74 3.32
N LEU A 167 -17.11 1.14 2.46
CA LEU A 167 -17.32 1.14 1.01
C LEU A 167 -18.61 0.40 0.65
N THR A 168 -18.89 -0.71 1.32
CA THR A 168 -20.13 -1.48 1.16
C THR A 168 -21.33 -0.68 1.63
N GLU A 169 -21.27 -0.06 2.82
CA GLU A 169 -22.35 0.79 3.35
C GLU A 169 -22.66 1.98 2.43
N SER A 170 -21.62 2.61 1.87
CA SER A 170 -21.78 3.76 0.96
C SER A 170 -22.50 3.40 -0.35
N GLU A 171 -22.36 2.16 -0.84
CA GLU A 171 -23.07 1.68 -2.03
C GLU A 171 -24.58 1.56 -1.77
N TYR A 172 -24.99 1.23 -0.55
CA TYR A 172 -26.41 1.16 -0.17
C TYR A 172 -27.05 2.54 0.10
N LEU A 173 -26.24 3.58 0.31
CA LEU A 173 -26.69 4.93 0.69
C LEU A 173 -26.69 5.92 -0.48
N ALA A 174 -26.12 5.58 -1.64
CA ALA A 174 -26.27 6.36 -2.86
C ALA A 174 -27.56 5.92 -3.59
N PRO A 175 -28.62 6.76 -3.65
CA PRO A 175 -29.73 6.47 -4.53
C PRO A 175 -29.29 6.67 -5.99
N ASP A 176 -29.80 5.82 -6.89
CA ASP A 176 -29.71 5.96 -8.35
C ASP A 176 -30.08 7.38 -8.85
#